data_AF-A0A7K4CHK7-F1
#
_entry.id   AF-A0A7K4CHK7-F1
#
_cell.length_a   1.000
_cell.length_b   1.000
_cell.length_c   1.000
_cell.angle_alpha   90.00
_cell.angle_beta   90.00
_cell.angle_gamma   90.00
#
_symmetry.space_group_name_H-M   'P 1'
#
loop_
_entity.id
_entity.type
_entity.pdbx_description
1 polymer ?
#
loop_
_entity_poly.entity_id
_entity_poly.type
_entity_poly.pdbx_seq_one_letter_code
_entity_poly.pdbx_strand_id
1 'polypeptide(L)'
;MGSKVSAVELEAIRKIVAAGVYLNTSDFVRDAIRDKLAAIKTIKYRDVDYETAKKEVMGYFRDRGEAYPSEIEEDLELDYKLICQIVDELKREGRLEVL
;
A
#
# COMPACT_ATOMS: atom_id res chain seq x y z
N MET A 1 -22.21 -19.39 13.70
CA MET A 1 -22.29 -18.17 12.86
C MET A 1 -22.39 -18.62 11.41
N GLY A 2 -23.54 -18.45 10.77
CA GLY A 2 -23.72 -18.82 9.36
C GLY A 2 -23.03 -17.80 8.46
N SER A 3 -22.28 -18.26 7.45
CA SER A 3 -21.65 -17.37 6.48
C SER A 3 -22.73 -16.58 5.75
N LYS A 4 -22.64 -15.24 5.77
CA LYS A 4 -23.55 -14.30 5.09
C LYS A 4 -23.43 -14.32 3.55
N VAL A 5 -22.93 -15.42 2.99
CA VAL A 5 -22.68 -15.62 1.56
C VAL A 5 -23.84 -16.45 1.02
N SER A 6 -24.52 -15.95 0.00
CA SER A 6 -25.63 -16.65 -0.65
C SER A 6 -25.15 -17.93 -1.34
N ALA A 7 -26.09 -18.84 -1.62
CA ALA A 7 -25.78 -20.08 -2.34
C ALA A 7 -25.15 -19.81 -3.73
N VAL A 8 -25.62 -18.76 -4.41
CA VAL A 8 -25.13 -18.34 -5.73
C VAL A 8 -23.68 -17.86 -5.64
N GLU A 9 -23.37 -17.02 -4.66
CA GLU A 9 -22.00 -16.52 -4.44
C GLU A 9 -21.06 -17.67 -4.05
N LEU A 10 -21.51 -18.60 -3.20
CA LEU A 10 -20.71 -19.76 -2.83
C LEU A 10 -20.39 -20.66 -4.04
N GLU A 11 -21.34 -20.84 -4.95
CA GLU A 11 -21.09 -21.60 -6.18
C GLU A 11 -20.08 -20.91 -7.09
N ALA A 12 -20.17 -19.58 -7.23
CA ALA A 12 -19.18 -18.80 -7.98
C ALA A 12 -17.78 -18.94 -7.38
N ILE A 13 -17.65 -18.85 -6.05
CA ILE A 13 -16.36 -19.03 -5.36
C ILE A 13 -15.80 -20.44 -5.62
N ARG A 14 -16.65 -21.47 -5.56
CA ARG A 14 -16.24 -22.86 -5.83
C ARG A 14 -15.70 -23.05 -7.25
N LYS A 15 -16.30 -22.40 -8.25
CA LYS A 15 -15.83 -22.47 -9.65
C LYS A 15 -14.40 -21.91 -9.79
N ILE A 16 -14.12 -20.81 -9.11
CA ILE A 16 -12.81 -20.15 -9.15
C ILE A 16 -11.76 -20.98 -8.40
N VAL A 17 -12.11 -21.56 -7.25
CA VAL A 17 -11.25 -22.51 -6.51
C VAL A 17 -10.96 -23.75 -7.36
N ALA A 18 -11.98 -24.32 -8.01
CA ALA A 18 -11.81 -25.50 -8.88
C ALA A 18 -10.93 -25.20 -10.10
N ALA A 19 -10.91 -23.96 -10.57
CA ALA A 19 -9.99 -23.49 -11.61
C ALA A 19 -8.54 -23.26 -11.11
N GLY A 20 -8.27 -23.47 -9.82
CA GLY A 20 -6.94 -23.34 -9.22
C GLY A 20 -6.50 -21.91 -8.93
N VAL A 21 -7.37 -20.92 -9.07
CA VAL A 21 -7.05 -19.50 -8.82
C VAL A 21 -6.85 -19.22 -7.32
N TYR A 22 -7.56 -19.95 -6.45
CA TYR A 22 -7.39 -19.92 -5.00
C TYR A 22 -7.30 -21.33 -4.44
N LEU A 23 -6.57 -21.49 -3.33
CA LEU A 23 -6.34 -22.80 -2.71
C LEU A 23 -7.63 -23.43 -2.16
N ASN A 24 -8.52 -22.61 -1.63
CA ASN A 24 -9.84 -23.00 -1.11
C ASN A 24 -10.72 -21.75 -0.90
N THR A 25 -11.97 -21.97 -0.49
CA THR A 25 -12.91 -20.88 -0.17
C THR A 25 -12.39 -19.93 0.91
N SER A 26 -11.68 -20.44 1.92
CA SER A 26 -11.13 -19.60 2.99
C SER A 26 -10.00 -18.69 2.49
N ASP A 27 -9.20 -19.16 1.54
CA ASP A 27 -8.15 -18.37 0.88
C ASP A 27 -8.76 -17.19 0.11
N PHE A 28 -9.77 -17.46 -0.72
CA PHE A 28 -10.57 -16.42 -1.40
C PHE A 28 -11.15 -15.39 -0.42
N VAL A 29 -11.80 -15.85 0.66
CA VAL A 29 -12.42 -14.95 1.63
C VAL A 29 -11.36 -14.09 2.32
N ARG A 30 -10.19 -14.66 2.66
CA ARG A 30 -9.11 -13.91 3.31
C ARG A 30 -8.55 -12.84 2.39
N ASP A 31 -8.38 -13.15 1.11
CA ASP A 31 -7.93 -12.20 0.11
C ASP A 31 -8.95 -11.06 -0.12
N ALA A 32 -10.23 -11.40 -0.28
CA ALA A 32 -11.30 -10.41 -0.39
C ALA A 32 -11.43 -9.51 0.86
N ILE A 33 -11.18 -10.06 2.06
CA ILE A 33 -11.12 -9.26 3.29
C ILE A 33 -9.91 -8.31 3.26
N ARG A 34 -8.72 -8.78 2.86
CA ARG A 34 -7.52 -7.93 2.74
C ARG A 34 -7.73 -6.80 1.75
N ASP A 35 -8.28 -7.10 0.57
CA ASP A 35 -8.65 -6.11 -0.45
C ASP A 35 -9.55 -5.02 0.13
N LYS A 36 -10.62 -5.41 0.83
CA LYS A 36 -11.55 -4.44 1.42
C LYS A 36 -10.93 -3.67 2.59
N LEU A 37 -10.09 -4.30 3.41
CA LEU A 37 -9.36 -3.63 4.48
C LEU A 37 -8.34 -2.62 3.94
N ALA A 38 -7.63 -2.94 2.85
CA ALA A 38 -6.74 -2.02 2.17
C ALA A 38 -7.51 -0.83 1.58
N ALA A 39 -8.66 -1.07 0.94
CA ALA A 39 -9.50 -0.02 0.37
C ALA A 39 -10.06 0.97 1.40
N ILE A 40 -10.21 0.56 2.66
CA ILE A 40 -10.66 1.45 3.75
C ILE A 40 -9.51 1.92 4.65
N LYS A 41 -8.27 1.51 4.37
CA LYS A 41 -7.10 1.95 5.13
C LYS A 41 -6.98 3.46 4.92
N THR A 42 -7.47 4.23 5.89
CA THR A 42 -7.19 5.65 5.96
C THR A 42 -5.72 5.77 6.28
N ILE A 43 -4.92 6.32 5.37
CA ILE A 43 -3.52 6.64 5.63
C ILE A 43 -3.52 7.59 6.83
N LYS A 44 -3.06 7.09 7.98
CA LYS A 44 -2.93 7.91 9.18
C LYS A 44 -1.58 8.59 9.10
N TYR A 45 -1.55 9.86 8.74
CA TYR A 45 -0.27 10.56 8.73
C TYR A 45 0.33 10.61 10.12
N ARG A 46 1.59 10.18 10.21
CA ARG A 46 2.39 10.36 11.43
C ARG A 46 2.76 11.84 11.54
N ASP A 47 2.61 12.37 12.74
CA ASP A 47 3.12 13.70 13.09
C ASP A 47 4.62 13.56 13.41
N VAL A 48 5.46 13.87 12.43
CA VAL A 48 6.92 13.84 12.54
C VAL A 48 7.50 15.16 12.07
N ASP A 49 8.65 15.54 12.64
CA ASP A 49 9.35 16.74 12.19
C ASP A 49 9.96 16.55 10.79
N TYR A 50 10.25 17.68 10.14
CA TYR A 50 10.77 17.71 8.77
C TYR A 50 12.08 16.93 8.58
N GLU A 51 13.00 17.01 9.54
CA GLU A 51 14.31 16.37 9.42
C GLU A 51 14.20 14.85 9.53
N THR A 52 13.35 14.38 10.45
CA THR A 52 13.01 12.95 10.55
C THR A 52 12.36 12.45 9.26
N ALA A 53 11.36 13.17 8.74
CA ALA A 53 10.71 12.81 7.48
C ALA A 53 11.70 12.79 6.31
N LYS A 54 12.56 13.80 6.17
CA LYS A 54 13.57 13.90 5.11
C LYS A 54 14.53 12.71 5.15
N LYS A 55 14.97 12.31 6.35
CA LYS A 55 15.86 11.16 6.53
C LYS A 55 15.19 9.84 6.15
N GLU A 56 13.93 9.65 6.52
CA GLU A 56 13.18 8.43 6.18
C GLU A 56 12.90 8.33 4.68
N VAL A 57 12.46 9.43 4.04
CA VAL A 57 12.26 9.49 2.58
C VAL A 57 13.56 9.18 1.84
N MET A 58 14.68 9.77 2.24
CA MET A 58 15.99 9.42 1.66
C MET A 58 16.37 7.95 1.86
N GLY A 59 16.09 7.38 3.04
CA GLY A 59 16.35 5.97 3.33
C GLY A 59 15.55 5.07 2.40
N TYR A 60 14.28 5.41 2.18
CA TYR A 60 13.39 4.68 1.30
C TYR A 60 13.91 4.59 -0.15
N PHE A 61 14.36 5.72 -0.72
CA PHE A 61 14.98 5.73 -2.05
C PHE A 61 16.29 4.94 -2.10
N ARG A 62 17.09 4.95 -1.03
CA ARG A 62 18.35 4.18 -0.99
C ARG A 62 18.10 2.67 -1.01
N ASP A 63 17.05 2.23 -0.34
CA ASP A 63 16.75 0.80 -0.20
C ASP A 63 16.02 0.24 -1.44
N ARG A 64 15.18 1.04 -2.10
CA ARG A 64 14.38 0.61 -3.27
C ARG A 64 14.88 1.11 -4.63
N GLY A 65 15.78 2.09 -4.65
CA GLY A 65 16.29 2.74 -5.87
C GLY A 65 15.31 3.77 -6.43
N GLU A 66 14.17 3.30 -6.92
CA GLU A 66 13.10 4.14 -7.49
C GLU A 66 11.80 3.96 -6.71
N ALA A 67 11.08 5.05 -6.49
CA ALA A 67 9.80 5.03 -5.80
C ALA A 67 8.93 6.22 -6.22
N TYR A 68 7.64 5.98 -6.37
CA TYR A 68 6.66 7.04 -6.53
C TYR A 68 6.30 7.68 -5.18
N PRO A 69 6.06 9.00 -5.11
CA PRO A 69 5.65 9.66 -3.87
C PRO A 69 4.43 9.03 -3.17
N SER A 70 3.50 8.42 -3.92
CA SER A 70 2.36 7.68 -3.37
C SER A 70 2.76 6.39 -2.66
N GLU A 71 3.79 5.68 -3.12
CA GLU A 71 4.29 4.48 -2.44
C GLU A 71 4.95 4.86 -1.11
N ILE A 72 5.65 6.00 -1.10
CA ILE A 72 6.28 6.57 0.10
C ILE A 72 5.20 7.03 1.10
N GLU A 73 4.12 7.64 0.61
CA GLU A 73 2.97 8.07 1.41
C GLU A 73 2.30 6.89 2.11
N GLU A 74 2.07 5.79 1.40
CA GLU A 74 1.43 4.59 1.95
C GLU A 74 2.33 3.85 2.96
N ASP A 75 3.63 3.71 2.65
CA ASP A 75 4.56 2.91 3.45
C ASP A 75 5.12 3.68 4.66
N LEU A 76 5.45 4.96 4.50
CA LEU A 76 5.95 5.80 5.58
C LEU A 76 4.84 6.51 6.34
N GLU A 77 3.60 6.47 5.83
CA GLU A 77 2.45 7.15 6.40
C GLU A 77 2.76 8.65 6.65
N LEU A 78 3.39 9.30 5.66
CA LEU A 78 3.74 10.72 5.66
C LEU A 78 2.83 11.49 4.71
N ASP A 79 2.56 12.76 5.01
CA ASP A 79 1.74 13.61 4.13
C ASP A 79 2.35 13.74 2.73
N TYR A 80 1.52 13.54 1.70
CA TYR A 80 1.95 13.59 0.30
C TYR A 80 2.66 14.91 -0.09
N LYS A 81 2.18 16.06 0.42
CA LYS A 81 2.79 17.35 0.09
C LYS A 81 4.16 17.49 0.73
N LEU A 82 4.30 17.03 1.97
CA LEU A 82 5.59 16.97 2.67
C LEU A 82 6.59 16.09 1.89
N ILE A 83 6.16 14.93 1.39
CA ILE A 83 6.99 14.06 0.56
C ILE A 83 7.43 14.77 -0.72
N CYS A 84 6.49 15.40 -1.45
CA CYS A 84 6.83 16.13 -2.68
C CYS A 84 7.84 17.26 -2.42
N GLN A 85 7.66 18.01 -1.34
CA GLN A 85 8.60 19.06 -0.94
C GLN A 85 10.00 18.50 -0.67
N ILE A 86 10.09 17.39 0.07
CA ILE A 86 11.36 16.73 0.37
C ILE A 86 12.03 16.22 -0.92
N VAL A 87 11.27 15.58 -1.81
CA VAL A 87 11.78 15.05 -3.08
C VAL A 87 12.33 16.17 -3.95
N ASP A 88 11.59 17.29 -4.08
CA ASP A 88 12.05 18.45 -4.84
C ASP A 88 13.33 19.05 -4.24
N GLU A 89 13.41 19.14 -2.91
CA GLU A 89 14.62 19.62 -2.24
C GLU A 89 15.82 18.71 -2.49
N LEU A 90 15.64 17.39 -2.36
CA LEU A 90 16.69 16.39 -2.62
C LEU A 90 17.16 16.41 -4.07
N LYS A 91 16.26 16.63 -5.04
CA LYS A 91 16.61 16.83 -6.45
C LYS A 91 17.46 18.08 -6.65
N ARG A 92 17.09 19.21 -6.02
CA ARG A 92 17.91 20.44 -6.07
C ARG A 92 19.28 20.27 -5.41
N GLU A 93 19.37 19.48 -4.34
CA GLU A 93 20.62 19.13 -3.67
C GLU A 93 21.49 18.15 -4.49
N GLY A 94 20.98 17.59 -5.60
CA GLY A 94 21.66 16.57 -6.40
C GLY A 94 21.77 15.21 -5.70
N ARG A 95 20.89 14.94 -4.73
CA ARG A 95 20.89 13.72 -3.91
C ARG A 95 19.86 12.68 -4.37
N LEU A 96 18.98 13.08 -5.29
CA LEU A 96 18.09 12.23 -6.04
C LEU A 96 18.25 12.55 -7.53
N GLU A 97 18.35 11.51 -8.36
CA GLU A 97 18.29 11.68 -9.80
C GLU A 97 16.85 12.02 -10.22
N VAL A 98 16.72 12.86 -11.26
CA VAL A 98 15.41 13.21 -11.82
C VAL A 98 14.99 12.03 -12.70
N LEU A 99 13.99 11.25 -12.23
CA LEU A 99 13.24 10.33 -13.08
C LEU A 99 12.55 11.07 -14.23
#